data_AF-A0A0G4LKX3-F1
#
_entry.id   AF-A0A0G4LKX3-F1
#
_cell.length_a   1.000
_cell.length_b   1.000
_cell.length_c   1.000
_cell.angle_alpha   90.00
_cell.angle_beta   90.00
_cell.angle_gamma   90.00
#
_symmetry.space_group_name_H-M   'P 1'
#
loop_
_entity.id
_entity.type
_entity.pdbx_description
1 polymer ?
#
loop_
_entity_poly.entity_id
_entity_poly.type
_entity_poly.pdbx_seq_one_letter_code
_entity_poly.pdbx_strand_id
1 'polypeptide(L)'
;MQKPLPREWLLSGHSKLRKFDPELIREGLACLRPDNLRLTIVSRNFPGNWDRKEKWYGTEYRYEDIPADFLAEIEKAAASGAQDRLPELHLPHKNNFIPTNLEVEKKE
;
A
#
# COMPACT_ATOMS: atom_id res chain seq x y z
N MET A 1 9.37 13.83 -5.53
CA MET A 1 10.73 14.14 -6.07
C MET A 1 11.66 12.99 -5.74
N GLN A 2 12.26 12.33 -6.74
CA GLN A 2 13.32 11.35 -6.48
C GLN A 2 14.52 12.07 -5.87
N LYS A 3 15.01 11.58 -4.72
CA LYS A 3 16.27 12.05 -4.15
C LYS A 3 17.42 11.66 -5.08
N PRO A 4 18.45 12.51 -5.24
CA PRO A 4 19.61 12.16 -6.06
C PRO A 4 20.27 10.89 -5.51
N LEU A 5 20.53 9.93 -6.40
CA LEU A 5 21.24 8.70 -6.05
C LEU A 5 22.75 8.93 -6.19
N PRO A 6 23.58 8.35 -5.29
CA PRO A 6 25.02 8.25 -5.51
C PRO A 6 25.32 7.62 -6.88
N ARG A 7 26.36 8.11 -7.55
CA ARG A 7 26.71 7.70 -8.93
C ARG A 7 26.94 6.19 -9.03
N GLU A 8 27.57 5.62 -8.03
CA GLU A 8 27.85 4.18 -7.91
C GLU A 8 26.58 3.32 -7.79
N TRP A 9 25.42 3.92 -7.51
CA TRP A 9 24.15 3.22 -7.37
C TRP A 9 23.22 3.42 -8.57
N LEU A 10 23.61 4.15 -9.62
CA LEU A 10 22.73 4.45 -10.76
C LEU A 10 22.07 3.20 -11.36
N LEU A 11 22.83 2.11 -11.53
CA LEU A 11 22.31 0.86 -12.13
C LEU A 11 21.50 -0.01 -11.15
N SER A 12 21.75 0.13 -9.84
CA SER A 12 21.20 -0.77 -8.82
C SER A 12 20.31 -0.05 -7.79
N GLY A 13 20.05 1.24 -7.99
CA GLY A 13 19.39 2.09 -7.01
C GLY A 13 17.97 1.64 -6.71
N HIS A 14 17.25 1.15 -7.72
CA HIS A 14 15.87 0.69 -7.60
C HIS A 14 15.74 -0.82 -7.32
N SER A 15 16.80 -1.60 -7.51
CA SER A 15 16.74 -3.07 -7.39
C SER A 15 17.44 -3.63 -6.16
N LYS A 16 18.45 -2.94 -5.62
CA LYS A 16 19.25 -3.42 -4.47
C LYS A 16 18.84 -2.72 -3.17
N LEU A 17 18.24 -3.47 -2.26
CA LEU A 17 18.07 -3.06 -0.87
C LEU A 17 19.40 -3.17 -0.11
N ARG A 18 19.73 -2.18 0.71
CA ARG A 18 21.08 -2.05 1.34
C ARG A 18 21.07 -1.99 2.86
N LYS A 19 20.05 -1.38 3.47
CA LYS A 19 19.91 -1.23 4.91
C LYS A 19 18.55 -1.76 5.33
N PHE A 20 18.53 -2.64 6.32
CA PHE A 20 17.32 -2.98 7.06
C PHE A 20 17.25 -2.07 8.29
N ASP A 21 16.16 -1.33 8.43
CA ASP A 21 15.95 -0.39 9.52
C ASP A 21 14.54 -0.58 10.09
N PRO A 22 14.38 -1.31 11.21
CA PRO A 22 13.07 -1.63 11.73
C PRO A 22 12.34 -0.41 12.30
N GLU A 23 13.05 0.62 12.77
CA GLU A 23 12.40 1.83 13.29
C GLU A 23 11.72 2.60 12.17
N LEU A 24 12.37 2.75 11.01
CA LEU A 24 11.75 3.38 9.84
C LEU A 24 10.52 2.62 9.35
N ILE A 25 10.50 1.30 9.48
CA ILE A 25 9.32 0.48 9.18
C ILE A 25 8.20 0.79 10.17
N ARG A 26 8.50 0.86 11.48
CA ARG A 26 7.51 1.22 12.51
C ARG A 26 6.96 2.63 12.31
N GLU A 27 7.81 3.60 12.00
CA GLU A 27 7.39 4.98 11.68
C GLU A 27 6.45 5.02 10.47
N GLY A 28 6.78 4.28 9.39
CA GLY A 28 5.93 4.18 8.22
C GLY A 28 4.57 3.54 8.52
N LEU A 29 4.55 2.46 9.31
CA LEU A 29 3.33 1.79 9.75
C LEU A 29 2.49 2.69 10.68
N ALA A 30 3.13 3.50 11.53
CA ALA A 30 2.44 4.43 12.43
C ALA A 30 1.66 5.53 11.69
N CYS A 31 1.95 5.77 10.40
CA CYS A 31 1.17 6.67 9.54
C CYS A 31 -0.11 6.04 8.99
N LEU A 32 -0.25 4.71 9.03
CA LEU A 32 -1.43 3.99 8.54
C LEU A 32 -2.53 4.00 9.61
N ARG A 33 -3.25 5.13 9.70
CA ARG A 33 -4.29 5.34 10.71
C ARG A 33 -5.60 5.82 10.09
N PRO A 34 -6.75 5.56 10.74
CA PRO A 34 -8.05 6.03 10.26
C PRO A 34 -8.12 7.56 10.08
N ASP A 35 -7.50 8.34 10.98
CA ASP A 35 -7.43 9.81 10.90
C ASP A 35 -6.59 10.33 9.72
N ASN A 36 -5.74 9.48 9.14
CA ASN A 36 -4.85 9.81 8.03
C ASN A 36 -5.25 9.07 6.73
N LEU A 37 -6.50 8.58 6.67
CA LEU A 37 -7.02 7.81 5.54
C LEU A 37 -7.72 8.71 4.52
N ARG A 38 -7.51 8.43 3.23
CA ARG A 38 -8.32 8.95 2.13
C ARG A 38 -8.80 7.82 1.24
N LEU A 39 -10.11 7.64 1.16
CA LEU A 39 -10.74 6.59 0.36
C LEU A 39 -11.24 7.17 -0.97
N THR A 40 -10.92 6.49 -2.08
CA THR A 40 -11.44 6.80 -3.40
C THR A 40 -12.17 5.57 -3.94
N ILE A 41 -13.46 5.71 -4.23
CA ILE A 41 -14.28 4.64 -4.79
C ILE A 41 -14.52 4.95 -6.26
N VAL A 42 -14.18 4.00 -7.15
CA VAL A 42 -14.37 4.13 -8.58
C VAL A 42 -15.29 3.01 -9.05
N SER A 43 -16.38 3.39 -9.71
CA SER A 43 -17.37 2.47 -10.28
C SER A 43 -17.72 2.93 -11.68
N ARG A 44 -17.89 1.99 -12.61
CA ARG A 44 -18.46 2.29 -13.94
C ARG A 44 -19.96 2.59 -13.86
N ASN A 45 -20.64 2.02 -12.87
CA ASN A 45 -22.05 2.26 -12.64
C ASN A 45 -22.18 3.63 -11.98
N PHE A 46 -22.77 4.56 -12.71
CA PHE A 46 -22.95 5.94 -12.30
C PHE A 46 -24.27 6.08 -11.51
N PRO A 47 -24.22 6.38 -10.20
CA PRO A 47 -25.43 6.54 -9.39
C PRO A 47 -26.17 7.87 -9.64
N GLY A 48 -25.63 8.77 -10.48
CA GLY A 48 -26.34 10.01 -10.85
C GLY A 48 -26.12 11.20 -9.94
N ASN A 49 -25.50 11.01 -8.77
CA ASN A 49 -25.46 12.01 -7.69
C ASN A 49 -24.08 12.69 -7.51
N TRP A 50 -23.24 12.72 -8.54
CA TRP A 50 -21.94 13.40 -8.50
C TRP A 50 -22.14 14.89 -8.80
N ASP A 51 -21.83 15.72 -7.81
CA ASP A 51 -22.09 17.16 -7.80
C ASP A 51 -20.89 17.98 -8.29
N ARG A 52 -19.74 17.34 -8.55
CA ARG A 52 -18.50 18.01 -8.90
C ARG A 52 -17.90 17.48 -10.19
N LYS A 53 -17.13 18.34 -10.84
CA LYS A 53 -16.41 18.05 -12.08
C LYS A 53 -14.98 18.60 -11.97
N GLU A 54 -14.00 17.75 -12.24
CA GLU A 54 -12.60 18.15 -12.30
C GLU A 54 -12.38 19.12 -13.47
N LYS A 55 -11.52 20.12 -13.28
CA LYS A 55 -11.37 21.28 -14.17
C LYS A 55 -10.88 20.92 -15.57
N TRP A 56 -9.93 20.00 -15.70
CA TRP A 56 -9.18 19.80 -16.94
C TRP A 56 -9.70 18.65 -17.78
N TYR A 57 -9.96 17.50 -17.15
CA TYR A 57 -10.41 16.28 -17.80
C TYR A 57 -11.92 16.08 -17.69
N GLY A 58 -12.59 16.89 -16.88
CA GLY A 58 -14.04 16.79 -16.72
C GLY A 58 -14.48 15.55 -15.96
N THR A 59 -13.61 14.90 -15.19
CA THR A 59 -13.98 13.75 -14.37
C THR A 59 -15.04 14.15 -13.36
N GLU A 60 -16.21 13.54 -13.46
CA GLU A 60 -17.29 13.74 -12.49
C GLU A 60 -16.96 12.95 -11.22
N TYR A 61 -17.22 13.55 -10.06
CA TYR A 61 -16.95 12.92 -8.77
C TYR A 61 -17.82 13.54 -7.67
N ARG A 62 -17.86 12.87 -6.53
CA ARG A 62 -18.36 13.41 -5.26
C ARG A 62 -17.23 13.41 -4.24
N TYR A 63 -17.24 14.38 -3.34
CA TYR A 63 -16.30 14.47 -2.23
C TYR A 63 -17.09 14.73 -0.94
N GLU A 64 -16.93 13.85 0.03
CA GLU A 64 -17.64 13.87 1.30
C GLU A 64 -16.75 13.26 2.39
N ASP A 65 -17.08 13.60 3.64
CA ASP A 65 -16.45 12.98 4.79
C ASP A 65 -16.87 11.52 4.90
N ILE A 66 -15.98 10.68 5.43
CA ILE A 66 -16.31 9.28 5.70
C ILE A 66 -17.41 9.24 6.77
N PRO A 67 -18.52 8.51 6.56
CA PRO A 67 -19.58 8.39 7.55
C PRO A 67 -19.04 7.92 8.90
N ALA A 68 -19.49 8.55 9.99
CA ALA A 68 -18.91 8.35 11.32
C ALA A 68 -19.08 6.91 11.85
N ASP A 69 -20.21 6.28 11.52
CA ASP A 69 -20.48 4.86 11.81
C ASP A 69 -19.47 3.95 11.11
N PHE A 70 -19.22 4.17 9.82
CA PHE A 70 -18.23 3.40 9.06
C PHE A 70 -16.79 3.69 9.52
N LEU A 71 -16.48 4.94 9.87
CA LEU A 71 -15.17 5.28 10.42
C LEU A 71 -14.91 4.57 11.75
N ALA A 72 -15.92 4.46 12.62
CA ALA A 72 -15.83 3.73 13.88
C ALA A 72 -15.58 2.22 13.66
N GLU A 73 -16.15 1.62 12.61
CA GLU A 73 -15.85 0.23 12.23
C GLU A 73 -14.38 0.07 11.81
N ILE A 74 -13.86 1.02 11.01
CA ILE A 74 -12.46 1.03 10.59
C ILE A 74 -11.54 1.19 11.80
N GLU A 75 -11.85 2.09 12.73
CA GLU A 75 -11.09 2.28 13.97
C GLU A 75 -11.05 1.02 14.82
N LYS A 76 -12.19 0.34 14.98
CA LYS A 76 -12.28 -0.93 15.69
C LYS A 76 -11.42 -2.01 15.02
N ALA A 77 -11.46 -2.10 13.69
CA ALA A 77 -10.63 -3.04 12.94
C ALA A 77 -9.13 -2.72 13.07
N ALA A 78 -8.75 -1.44 13.01
CA ALA A 78 -7.37 -1.00 13.16
C ALA A 78 -6.80 -1.25 14.57
N ALA A 79 -7.66 -1.17 15.59
CA ALA A 79 -7.29 -1.48 16.98
C ALA A 79 -7.23 -2.98 17.29
N SER A 80 -7.58 -3.87 16.34
CA SER A 80 -7.62 -5.31 16.58
C SER A 80 -6.27 -5.88 17.00
N GLY A 81 -6.26 -6.53 18.17
CA GLY A 81 -5.10 -7.18 18.75
C GLY A 81 -4.99 -8.66 18.37
N ALA A 82 -4.08 -9.39 19.02
CA ALA A 82 -3.90 -10.82 18.79
C ALA A 82 -5.14 -11.66 19.16
N GLN A 83 -6.00 -11.18 20.07
CA GLN A 83 -7.20 -11.89 20.52
C GLN A 83 -8.37 -11.78 19.53
N ASP A 84 -8.48 -10.65 18.84
CA ASP A 84 -9.60 -10.34 17.94
C ASP A 84 -9.22 -10.48 16.46
N ARG A 85 -7.98 -10.86 16.16
CA ARG A 85 -7.47 -11.00 14.79
C ARG A 85 -8.08 -12.21 14.10
N LEU A 86 -8.54 -11.99 12.87
CA LEU A 86 -9.00 -13.06 11.99
C LEU A 86 -7.89 -14.11 11.77
N PRO A 87 -8.17 -15.42 11.93
CA PRO A 87 -7.18 -16.49 11.72
C PRO A 87 -6.52 -16.47 10.34
N GLU A 88 -7.23 -15.96 9.33
CA GLU A 88 -6.77 -15.83 7.95
C GLU A 88 -5.74 -14.70 7.76
N LEU A 89 -5.64 -13.76 8.71
CA LEU A 89 -4.68 -12.66 8.68
C LEU A 89 -3.40 -13.04 9.43
N HIS A 90 -2.53 -13.79 8.76
CA HIS A 90 -1.22 -14.17 9.28
C HIS A 90 -0.07 -13.65 8.39
N LEU A 91 1.15 -13.62 8.95
CA LEU A 91 2.34 -13.31 8.15
C LEU A 91 2.60 -14.43 7.14
N PRO A 92 3.19 -14.11 5.97
CA PRO A 92 3.53 -15.12 4.98
C PRO A 92 4.56 -16.10 5.54
N HIS A 93 4.44 -17.37 5.12
CA HIS A 93 5.49 -18.35 5.34
C HIS A 93 6.74 -18.03 4.51
N LYS A 94 7.86 -18.69 4.84
CA LYS A 94 9.09 -18.60 4.04
C LYS A 94 8.79 -18.99 2.59
N ASN A 95 9.20 -18.15 1.64
CA ASN A 95 9.03 -18.44 0.22
C ASN A 95 10.02 -19.53 -0.23
N ASN A 96 9.51 -20.73 -0.51
CA ASN A 96 10.30 -21.89 -0.95
C ASN A 96 10.68 -21.86 -2.44
N PHE A 97 10.17 -20.89 -3.21
CA PHE A 97 10.44 -20.76 -4.65
C PHE A 97 11.59 -19.81 -5.00
N ILE A 98 12.31 -19.29 -3.99
CA ILE A 98 13.52 -18.49 -4.26
C ILE A 98 14.57 -19.44 -4.87
N PRO A 99 15.04 -19.20 -6.10
CA PRO A 99 15.94 -20.12 -6.78
C PRO A 99 17.30 -20.17 -6.08
N THR A 100 17.81 -21.37 -5.87
CA THR A 100 19.15 -21.61 -5.31
C THR A 100 20.12 -22.17 -6.34
N ASN A 101 19.63 -22.88 -7.36
CA ASN A 101 20.45 -23.29 -8.52
C ASN A 101 20.31 -22.24 -9.63
N LEU A 102 21.45 -21.71 -10.07
CA LEU A 102 21.56 -20.71 -11.14
C LEU A 102 22.41 -21.21 -12.32
N GLU A 103 22.66 -22.52 -12.40
CA GLU A 103 23.38 -23.16 -13.50
C GLU A 103 22.63 -22.99 -14.82
N VAL A 104 23.39 -22.89 -15.90
CA VAL A 104 22.87 -22.78 -17.27
C VAL A 104 23.39 -23.95 -18.09
N GLU A 105 22.49 -24.68 -18.72
CA GLU A 105 22.85 -25.72 -19.68
C GLU A 105 23.44 -25.08 -20.94
N LYS A 106 24.65 -25.50 -21.32
CA LYS A 106 25.25 -25.10 -22.60
C LYS A 106 24.72 -26.03 -23.68
N LYS A 107 24.21 -25.45 -24.77
CA LYS A 107 24.04 -26.19 -26.04
C LYS A 107 25.39 -26.27 -26.75
N GLU A 108 25.76 -27.49 -27.17
CA GLU A 108 26.82 -27.73 -28.15
C GLU A 108 26.44 -27.20 -29.54
#